data_AF-A0A257EWH1-F1
#
_entry.id   AF-A0A257EWH1-F1
#
_cell.length_a   1.000
_cell.length_b   1.000
_cell.length_c   1.000
_cell.angle_alpha   90.00
_cell.angle_beta   90.00
_cell.angle_gamma   90.00
#
_symmetry.space_group_name_H-M   'P 1'
#
loop_
_entity.id
_entity.type
_entity.pdbx_description
1 polymer ?
#
loop_
_entity_poly.entity_id
_entity_poly.type
_entity_poly.pdbx_seq_one_letter_code
_entity_poly.pdbx_strand_id
1 'polypeptide(L)'
;MPAADRQARPDRHVNADEQARAELKAAVQVAVENRPRGRLWCVPFARAVTGVDLRGNAKTWWHQAKGRYERGNEPEIGAVMTFSGSRSMPRGHVAVVSKVLSDREVLIDQANWERNRITLDTLVVDVSAKGDWSQVRVANGNGSLGRVNPVYGFIYN
;
A
#
# COMPACT_ATOMS: atom_id res chain seq x y z
N MET A 1 26.59 -36.35 25.74
CA MET A 1 26.85 -35.20 24.85
C MET A 1 25.52 -34.83 24.19
N PRO A 2 24.75 -33.83 24.65
CA PRO A 2 23.56 -33.42 23.91
C PRO A 2 23.97 -32.49 22.77
N ALA A 3 23.43 -32.74 21.58
CA ALA A 3 23.61 -31.92 20.40
C ALA A 3 23.00 -30.54 20.65
N ALA A 4 23.80 -29.48 20.46
CA ALA A 4 23.32 -28.12 20.52
C ALA A 4 22.33 -27.87 19.37
N ASP A 5 21.09 -27.58 19.75
CA ASP A 5 20.02 -27.10 18.90
C ASP A 5 20.50 -25.83 18.18
N ARG A 6 20.80 -25.93 16.88
CA ARG A 6 21.06 -24.76 16.03
C ARG A 6 19.70 -24.14 15.70
N GLN A 7 19.18 -23.34 16.60
CA GLN A 7 18.13 -22.39 16.28
C GLN A 7 18.67 -21.43 15.20
N ALA A 8 18.16 -21.58 13.98
CA ALA A 8 18.41 -20.64 12.89
C ALA A 8 17.99 -19.24 13.36
N ARG A 9 18.95 -18.34 13.48
CA ARG A 9 18.65 -16.93 13.82
C ARG A 9 17.92 -16.34 12.61
N PRO A 10 16.67 -15.88 12.75
CA PRO A 10 15.98 -15.25 11.64
C PRO A 10 16.78 -14.04 11.18
N ASP A 11 16.93 -13.89 9.86
CA ASP A 11 17.68 -12.80 9.25
C ASP A 11 17.18 -11.45 9.80
N ARG A 12 18.11 -10.56 10.13
CA ARG A 12 17.80 -9.27 10.78
C ARG A 12 16.82 -8.41 9.95
N HIS A 13 16.82 -8.58 8.63
CA HIS A 13 15.90 -7.92 7.70
C HIS A 13 14.48 -8.48 7.79
N VAL A 14 14.32 -9.80 7.90
CA VAL A 14 13.00 -10.44 8.04
C VAL A 14 12.31 -9.97 9.33
N ASN A 15 13.07 -9.86 10.44
CA ASN A 15 12.53 -9.34 11.69
C ASN A 15 12.10 -7.87 11.59
N ALA A 16 12.84 -7.03 10.85
CA ALA A 16 12.48 -5.63 10.67
C ALA A 16 11.21 -5.47 9.83
N ASP A 17 11.06 -6.24 8.75
CA ASP A 17 9.87 -6.23 7.90
C ASP A 17 8.63 -6.74 8.65
N GLU A 18 8.79 -7.76 9.50
CA GLU A 18 7.71 -8.27 10.35
C GLU A 18 7.28 -7.24 11.40
N GLN A 19 8.24 -6.53 12.02
CA GLN A 19 7.97 -5.45 12.97
C GLN A 19 7.26 -4.28 12.28
N ALA A 20 7.78 -3.80 11.15
CA ALA A 20 7.17 -2.73 10.37
C ALA A 20 5.74 -3.09 9.94
N ARG A 21 5.53 -4.34 9.49
CA ARG A 21 4.20 -4.84 9.16
C ARG A 21 3.29 -4.88 10.38
N ALA A 22 3.78 -5.32 11.54
CA ALA A 22 2.99 -5.38 12.77
C ALA A 22 2.54 -3.99 13.22
N GLU A 23 3.44 -3.01 13.22
CA GLU A 23 3.14 -1.61 13.53
C GLU A 23 2.12 -1.03 12.55
N LEU A 24 2.33 -1.25 11.26
CA LEU A 24 1.39 -0.83 10.22
C LEU A 24 0.01 -1.45 10.42
N LYS A 25 -0.06 -2.75 10.73
CA LYS A 25 -1.33 -3.44 10.98
C LYS A 25 -2.03 -2.92 12.23
N ALA A 26 -1.29 -2.54 13.26
CA ALA A 26 -1.86 -1.85 14.42
C ALA A 26 -2.48 -0.50 14.01
N ALA A 27 -1.78 0.30 13.20
CA ALA A 27 -2.31 1.57 12.68
C ALA A 27 -3.55 1.37 11.79
N VAL A 28 -3.53 0.35 10.93
CA VAL A 28 -4.68 -0.05 10.10
C VAL A 28 -5.87 -0.46 10.97
N GLN A 29 -5.65 -1.25 12.01
CA GLN A 29 -6.71 -1.68 12.92
C GLN A 29 -7.36 -0.48 13.61
N VAL A 30 -6.56 0.46 14.11
CA VAL A 30 -7.05 1.73 14.67
C VAL A 30 -7.85 2.53 13.64
N ALA A 31 -7.39 2.60 12.38
CA ALA A 31 -8.11 3.29 11.31
C ALA A 31 -9.44 2.60 10.93
N VAL A 32 -9.50 1.26 11.02
CA VAL A 32 -10.71 0.46 10.78
C VAL A 32 -11.72 0.64 11.92
N GLU A 33 -11.26 0.65 13.18
CA GLU A 33 -12.10 0.86 14.35
C GLU A 33 -12.67 2.28 14.39
N ASN A 34 -11.83 3.28 14.09
CA ASN A 34 -12.22 4.70 14.05
C ASN A 34 -12.80 5.12 12.69
N ARG A 35 -13.22 4.16 11.87
CA ARG A 35 -13.76 4.46 10.55
C ARG A 35 -15.00 5.37 10.68
N PRO A 36 -15.15 6.37 9.81
CA PRO A 36 -16.32 7.23 9.86
C PRO A 36 -17.60 6.40 9.64
N ARG A 37 -18.66 6.72 10.38
CA ARG A 37 -20.00 6.12 10.18
C ARG A 37 -20.65 6.48 8.83
N GLY A 38 -19.98 7.34 8.05
CA GLY A 38 -20.40 7.79 6.73
C GLY A 38 -19.58 7.19 5.59
N ARG A 39 -19.34 8.00 4.56
CA ARG A 39 -18.65 7.57 3.33
C ARG A 39 -17.16 7.32 3.60
N LEU A 40 -16.67 6.15 3.21
CA LEU A 40 -15.24 5.82 3.27
C LEU A 40 -14.54 6.34 2.03
N TRP A 41 -13.31 6.83 2.23
CA TRP A 41 -12.48 7.40 1.18
C TRP A 41 -11.04 6.92 1.36
N CYS A 42 -10.34 6.73 0.24
CA CYS A 42 -8.95 6.26 0.22
C CYS A 42 -8.00 7.22 0.92
N VAL A 43 -8.15 8.54 0.68
CA VAL A 43 -7.27 9.59 1.21
C VAL A 43 -7.29 9.62 2.75
N PRO A 44 -8.43 9.82 3.46
CA PRO A 44 -8.44 9.80 4.92
C PRO A 44 -7.89 8.51 5.54
N PHE A 45 -8.16 7.36 4.92
CA PHE A 45 -7.63 6.08 5.37
C PHE A 45 -6.10 6.04 5.25
N ALA A 46 -5.54 6.36 4.08
CA ALA A 46 -4.09 6.37 3.87
C ALA A 46 -3.39 7.31 4.86
N ARG A 47 -3.92 8.52 5.09
CA ARG A 47 -3.37 9.47 6.07
C ARG A 47 -3.36 8.92 7.49
N ALA A 48 -4.45 8.27 7.91
CA ALA A 48 -4.56 7.72 9.25
C ALA A 48 -3.59 6.55 9.49
N VAL A 49 -3.28 5.80 8.44
CA VAL A 49 -2.39 4.62 8.50
C VAL A 49 -0.92 5.02 8.38
N THR A 50 -0.58 5.89 7.43
CA THR A 50 0.82 6.19 7.09
C THR A 50 1.34 7.49 7.69
N GLY A 51 0.48 8.31 8.32
CA GLY A 51 0.88 9.61 8.86
C GLY A 51 1.11 10.71 7.83
N VAL A 52 1.06 10.40 6.52
CA VAL A 52 1.19 11.38 5.44
C VAL A 52 0.11 12.46 5.56
N ASP A 53 0.49 13.73 5.67
CA ASP A 53 -0.46 14.86 5.84
C ASP A 53 -0.84 15.55 4.52
N LEU A 54 -1.03 14.76 3.46
CA LEU A 54 -1.49 15.26 2.16
C LEU A 54 -3.01 15.26 2.08
N ARG A 55 -3.58 16.26 1.41
CA ARG A 55 -5.05 16.47 1.32
C ARG A 55 -5.50 16.72 -0.12
N GLY A 56 -6.79 16.53 -0.36
CA GLY A 56 -7.40 16.70 -1.68
C GLY A 56 -7.55 15.38 -2.44
N ASN A 57 -7.56 15.45 -3.77
CA ASN A 57 -7.75 14.28 -4.63
C ASN A 57 -6.52 13.37 -4.60
N ALA A 58 -6.72 12.06 -4.66
CA ALA A 58 -5.62 11.09 -4.67
C ALA A 58 -4.60 11.35 -5.80
N LYS A 59 -5.05 11.72 -7.01
CA LYS A 59 -4.16 12.02 -8.13
C LYS A 59 -3.19 13.20 -7.89
N THR A 60 -3.50 14.11 -6.97
CA THR A 60 -2.64 15.28 -6.71
C THR A 60 -1.57 14.98 -5.67
N TRP A 61 -1.68 13.88 -4.93
CA TRP A 61 -0.74 13.54 -3.85
C TRP A 61 0.68 13.39 -4.36
N TRP A 62 0.88 12.73 -5.51
CA TRP A 62 2.20 12.56 -6.11
C TRP A 62 2.93 13.89 -6.33
N HIS A 63 2.22 14.91 -6.82
CA HIS A 63 2.78 16.23 -7.04
C HIS A 63 2.95 17.03 -5.74
N GLN A 64 2.02 16.89 -4.78
CA GLN A 64 2.11 17.55 -3.48
C GLN A 64 3.23 16.98 -2.59
N ALA A 65 3.53 15.70 -2.73
CA ALA A 65 4.62 15.04 -2.03
C ALA A 65 5.99 15.55 -2.47
N LYS A 66 6.12 16.11 -3.68
CA LYS A 66 7.39 16.67 -4.16
C LYS A 66 7.92 17.74 -3.19
N GLY A 67 9.09 17.48 -2.61
CA GLY A 67 9.75 18.38 -1.67
C GLY A 67 9.19 18.37 -0.24
N ARG A 68 8.25 17.46 0.06
CA ARG A 68 7.69 17.25 1.42
C ARG A 68 7.88 15.83 1.92
N TYR A 69 7.79 14.87 1.01
CA TYR A 69 7.96 13.45 1.25
C TYR A 69 8.89 12.87 0.19
N GLU A 70 9.61 11.82 0.56
CA GLU A 70 10.37 11.05 -0.42
C GLU A 70 9.42 10.31 -1.35
N ARG A 71 9.85 10.15 -2.60
CA ARG A 71 9.06 9.52 -3.65
C ARG A 71 9.95 8.64 -4.49
N GLY A 72 9.47 7.44 -4.79
CA GLY A 72 10.20 6.46 -5.57
C GLY A 72 9.28 5.47 -6.25
N ASN A 73 9.88 4.44 -6.83
CA ASN A 73 9.18 3.36 -7.53
C ASN A 73 9.34 2.02 -6.82
N GLU A 74 10.02 2.01 -5.67
CA GLU A 74 10.27 0.80 -4.91
C GLU A 74 9.19 0.64 -3.84
N PRO A 75 8.52 -0.52 -3.76
CA PRO A 75 7.51 -0.74 -2.74
C PRO A 75 8.19 -0.95 -1.38
N GLU A 76 7.69 -0.26 -0.36
CA GLU A 76 8.13 -0.44 1.03
C GLU A 76 6.92 -0.59 1.95
N ILE A 77 7.06 -1.32 3.04
CA ILE A 77 5.99 -1.48 4.03
C ILE A 77 5.66 -0.11 4.63
N GLY A 78 4.38 0.28 4.57
CA GLY A 78 3.91 1.58 5.00
C GLY A 78 3.94 2.68 3.93
N ALA A 79 4.56 2.43 2.77
CA ALA A 79 4.56 3.39 1.67
C ALA A 79 3.17 3.54 1.05
N VAL A 80 2.86 4.76 0.58
CA VAL A 80 1.59 5.05 -0.10
C VAL A 80 1.76 4.90 -1.61
N MET A 81 1.18 3.85 -2.18
CA MET A 81 1.04 3.67 -3.62
C MET A 81 0.04 4.68 -4.19
N THR A 82 0.48 5.46 -5.18
CA THR A 82 -0.32 6.53 -5.78
C THR A 82 -0.77 6.22 -7.20
N PHE A 83 -2.07 6.00 -7.38
CA PHE A 83 -2.65 5.73 -8.69
C PHE A 83 -2.91 7.03 -9.43
N SER A 84 -2.46 7.07 -10.69
CA SER A 84 -2.71 8.19 -11.57
C SER A 84 -4.17 8.24 -12.03
N GLY A 85 -4.64 9.43 -12.38
CA GLY A 85 -6.01 9.60 -12.85
C GLY A 85 -6.22 8.98 -14.24
N SER A 86 -7.23 8.13 -14.39
CA SER A 86 -7.62 7.54 -15.68
C SER A 86 -9.11 7.80 -15.96
N ARG A 87 -9.59 7.46 -17.17
CA ARG A 87 -11.02 7.58 -17.51
C ARG A 87 -11.93 6.82 -16.55
N SER A 88 -11.48 5.66 -16.07
CA SER A 88 -12.21 4.83 -15.11
C SER A 88 -11.92 5.19 -13.64
N MET A 89 -10.99 6.12 -13.39
CA MET A 89 -10.57 6.59 -12.06
C MET A 89 -10.14 8.06 -12.10
N PRO A 90 -11.07 9.01 -12.38
CA PRO A 90 -10.71 10.40 -12.68
C PRO A 90 -10.13 11.20 -11.50
N ARG A 91 -10.35 10.71 -10.27
CA ARG A 91 -9.80 11.30 -9.03
C ARG A 91 -8.47 10.66 -8.60
N GLY A 92 -7.99 9.65 -9.32
CA GLY A 92 -6.91 8.76 -8.87
C GLY A 92 -7.36 7.91 -7.68
N HIS A 93 -6.40 7.20 -7.10
CA HIS A 93 -6.59 6.40 -5.89
C HIS A 93 -5.29 6.33 -5.10
N VAL A 94 -5.37 6.02 -3.82
CA VAL A 94 -4.19 5.77 -2.97
C VAL A 94 -4.42 4.49 -2.17
N ALA A 95 -3.36 3.72 -2.03
CA ALA A 95 -3.33 2.51 -1.22
C ALA A 95 -2.04 2.47 -0.41
N VAL A 96 -2.05 1.77 0.71
CA VAL A 96 -0.89 1.62 1.58
C VAL A 96 -0.31 0.23 1.40
N VAL A 97 1.00 0.11 1.23
CA VAL A 97 1.66 -1.19 1.11
C VAL A 97 1.73 -1.86 2.48
N SER A 98 1.08 -3.01 2.63
CA SER A 98 1.05 -3.78 3.87
C SER A 98 2.19 -4.79 3.98
N LYS A 99 2.66 -5.32 2.84
CA LYS A 99 3.76 -6.26 2.76
C LYS A 99 4.34 -6.27 1.33
N VAL A 100 5.65 -6.41 1.22
CA VAL A 100 6.31 -6.74 -0.04
C VAL A 100 6.47 -8.25 -0.12
N LEU A 101 5.96 -8.89 -1.17
CA LEU A 101 6.07 -10.34 -1.39
C LEU A 101 7.24 -10.66 -2.34
N SER A 102 7.41 -9.86 -3.37
CA SER A 102 8.51 -9.93 -4.34
C SER A 102 8.68 -8.59 -5.05
N ASP A 103 9.68 -8.49 -5.92
CA ASP A 103 9.96 -7.30 -6.74
C ASP A 103 8.76 -6.84 -7.59
N ARG A 104 7.79 -7.73 -7.84
CA ARG A 104 6.59 -7.45 -8.65
C ARG A 104 5.28 -7.70 -7.92
N GLU A 105 5.31 -8.11 -6.66
CA GLU A 105 4.09 -8.45 -5.92
C GLU A 105 4.11 -7.84 -4.54
N VAL A 106 3.05 -7.12 -4.22
CA VAL A 106 2.85 -6.49 -2.91
C VAL A 106 1.43 -6.73 -2.44
N LEU A 107 1.26 -6.72 -1.12
CA LEU A 107 -0.04 -6.63 -0.48
C LEU A 107 -0.31 -5.18 -0.12
N ILE A 108 -1.53 -4.71 -0.35
CA ILE A 108 -1.95 -3.36 0.01
C ILE A 108 -3.19 -3.36 0.90
N ASP A 109 -3.26 -2.36 1.77
CA ASP A 109 -4.43 -1.98 2.53
C ASP A 109 -5.02 -0.69 1.92
N GLN A 110 -6.32 -0.69 1.63
CA GLN A 110 -6.96 0.43 0.96
C GLN A 110 -8.43 0.57 1.34
N ALA A 111 -8.95 1.80 1.19
CA ALA A 111 -10.36 2.09 1.41
C ALA A 111 -11.02 2.61 0.13
N ASN A 112 -12.28 2.24 -0.07
CA ASN A 112 -13.11 2.69 -1.18
C ASN A 112 -12.57 2.30 -2.58
N TRP A 113 -11.74 1.25 -2.67
CA TRP A 113 -11.49 0.54 -3.93
C TRP A 113 -12.77 -0.17 -4.37
N GLU A 114 -13.28 -1.02 -3.47
CA GLU A 114 -14.69 -1.37 -3.44
C GLU A 114 -15.45 -0.28 -2.69
N ARG A 115 -16.54 0.21 -3.28
CA ARG A 115 -17.29 1.35 -2.74
C ARG A 115 -17.68 1.11 -1.28
N ASN A 116 -17.30 2.04 -0.40
CA ASN A 116 -17.55 1.99 1.05
C ASN A 116 -17.02 0.73 1.76
N ARG A 117 -15.94 0.12 1.27
CA ARG A 117 -15.28 -1.00 1.93
C ARG A 117 -13.81 -0.69 2.18
N ILE A 118 -13.29 -1.19 3.30
CA ILE A 118 -11.85 -1.29 3.56
C ILE A 118 -11.45 -2.71 3.17
N THR A 119 -10.49 -2.84 2.27
CA THR A 119 -9.93 -4.12 1.82
C THR A 119 -8.50 -4.18 2.30
N LEU A 120 -8.18 -5.26 3.01
CA LEU A 120 -6.87 -5.47 3.62
C LEU A 120 -6.13 -6.58 2.89
N ASP A 121 -4.80 -6.52 2.90
CA ASP A 121 -3.88 -7.49 2.30
C ASP A 121 -4.30 -7.89 0.87
N THR A 122 -4.70 -6.89 0.08
CA THR A 122 -5.10 -7.10 -1.31
C THR A 122 -3.85 -7.24 -2.17
N LEU A 123 -3.74 -8.33 -2.93
CA LEU A 123 -2.62 -8.56 -3.84
C LEU A 123 -2.61 -7.54 -4.98
N VAL A 124 -1.44 -6.98 -5.22
CA VAL A 124 -1.14 -6.12 -6.37
C VAL A 124 0.08 -6.65 -7.08
N VAL A 125 -0.03 -6.76 -8.40
CA VAL A 125 1.02 -7.28 -9.27
C VAL A 125 1.47 -6.20 -10.24
N ASP A 126 2.76 -5.94 -10.31
CA ASP A 126 3.37 -5.10 -11.34
C ASP A 126 3.37 -5.83 -12.69
N VAL A 127 2.70 -5.22 -13.66
CA VAL A 127 2.62 -5.67 -15.05
C VAL A 127 3.32 -4.70 -16.00
N SER A 128 4.11 -3.75 -15.45
CA SER A 128 4.95 -2.87 -16.25
C SER A 128 6.02 -3.67 -17.01
N ALA A 129 6.32 -3.22 -18.23
CA ALA A 129 7.36 -3.83 -19.04
C ALA A 129 8.76 -3.66 -18.41
N LYS A 130 8.95 -2.59 -17.63
CA LYS A 130 10.25 -2.22 -17.05
C LYS A 130 10.46 -2.72 -15.62
N GLY A 131 9.42 -3.23 -14.95
CA GLY A 131 9.51 -3.56 -13.52
C GLY A 131 9.56 -2.30 -12.64
N ASP A 132 9.00 -1.18 -13.11
CA ASP A 132 9.07 0.13 -12.44
C ASP A 132 7.77 0.50 -11.72
N TRP A 133 6.87 -0.47 -11.53
CA TRP A 133 5.56 -0.27 -10.89
C TRP A 133 4.65 0.75 -11.60
N SER A 134 4.98 1.19 -12.82
CA SER A 134 4.18 2.17 -13.56
C SER A 134 2.79 1.65 -13.95
N GLN A 135 2.59 0.33 -13.98
CA GLN A 135 1.35 -0.32 -14.38
C GLN A 135 1.08 -1.54 -13.50
N VAL A 136 0.01 -1.51 -12.71
CA VAL A 136 -0.31 -2.59 -11.77
C VAL A 136 -1.69 -3.17 -12.00
N ARG A 137 -1.87 -4.44 -11.64
CA ARG A 137 -3.19 -5.07 -11.50
C ARG A 137 -3.47 -5.31 -10.03
N VAL A 138 -4.65 -4.87 -9.58
CA VAL A 138 -5.13 -5.10 -8.21
C VAL A 138 -6.05 -6.31 -8.25
N ALA A 139 -5.84 -7.27 -7.35
CA ALA A 139 -6.71 -8.42 -7.21
C ALA A 139 -8.11 -8.01 -6.76
N ASN A 140 -9.12 -8.69 -7.30
CA ASN A 140 -10.50 -8.58 -6.86
C ASN A 140 -10.75 -9.55 -5.69
N GLY A 141 -11.86 -9.38 -4.96
CA GLY A 141 -12.22 -10.28 -3.85
C GLY A 141 -12.41 -11.77 -4.22
N ASN A 142 -12.46 -12.11 -5.51
CA ASN A 142 -12.52 -13.49 -6.01
C ASN A 142 -11.14 -14.07 -6.41
N GLY A 143 -10.04 -13.35 -6.15
CA GLY A 143 -8.68 -13.77 -6.48
C GLY A 143 -8.24 -13.51 -7.93
N SER A 144 -9.13 -13.04 -8.81
CA SER A 144 -8.75 -12.65 -10.17
C SER A 144 -8.05 -11.29 -10.19
N LEU A 145 -7.07 -11.12 -11.08
CA LEU A 145 -6.44 -9.82 -11.31
C LEU A 145 -7.38 -8.92 -12.10
N GLY A 146 -7.62 -7.72 -11.58
CA GLY A 146 -8.42 -6.70 -12.24
C GLY A 146 -7.72 -6.06 -13.43
N ARG A 147 -8.27 -4.92 -13.87
CA ARG A 147 -7.71 -4.11 -14.95
C ARG A 147 -6.30 -3.61 -14.62
N VAL A 148 -5.56 -3.23 -15.66
CA VAL A 148 -4.30 -2.49 -15.51
C VAL A 148 -4.61 -1.06 -15.05
N ASN A 149 -3.96 -0.61 -13.99
CA ASN A 149 -4.07 0.75 -13.46
C ASN A 149 -2.70 1.43 -13.50
N PRO A 150 -2.60 2.63 -14.07
CA PRO A 150 -1.35 3.38 -14.09
C PRO A 150 -1.05 4.00 -12.72
N VAL A 151 0.17 3.83 -12.25
CA VAL A 151 0.65 4.27 -10.93
C VAL A 151 1.80 5.25 -11.13
N TYR A 152 1.86 6.30 -10.32
CA TYR A 152 2.98 7.25 -10.36
C TYR A 152 4.20 6.72 -9.61
N GLY A 153 3.97 5.99 -8.52
CA GLY A 153 4.98 5.43 -7.65
C GLY A 153 4.50 5.40 -6.20
N PHE A 154 5.46 5.36 -5.29
CA PHE A 154 5.28 5.28 -3.85
C PHE A 154 5.72 6.57 -3.17
N ILE A 155 4.96 6.99 -2.15
CA ILE A 155 5.34 8.08 -1.24
C ILE A 155 5.75 7.44 0.09
N TYR A 156 6.92 7.81 0.58
CA TYR A 156 7.48 7.31 1.85
C TYR A 156 7.29 8.33 2.98
N ASN A 157 7.12 7.85 4.21
CA ASN A 157 6.93 8.67 5.43
C ASN A 157 7.70 8.10 6.61
#